data_AF-A0A923CY89-F1
#
_entry.id   AF-A0A923CY89-F1
#
_cell.length_a   1.000
_cell.length_b   1.000
_cell.length_c   1.000
_cell.angle_alpha   90.00
_cell.angle_beta   90.00
_cell.angle_gamma   90.00
#
_symmetry.space_group_name_H-M   'P 1'
#
loop_
_entity.id
_entity.type
_entity.pdbx_description
1 polymer ?
#
loop_
_entity_poly.entity_id
_entity_poly.type
_entity_poly.pdbx_seq_one_letter_code
_entity_poly.pdbx_strand_id
1 'polypeptide(L)'
;MAEAGLKGVGLDSPSIDPFGVETAHLILAEAGLINIENLAALDRLPAGPFRFAALPLRLAGAEASPVRAVAWVGDGGDRRGR
;
A
#
# COMPACT_ATOMS: atom_id res chain seq x y z
N MET A 1 3.41 12.51 -5.87
CA MET A 1 2.52 11.36 -5.58
C MET A 1 1.13 11.82 -5.15
N ALA A 2 1.01 12.75 -4.19
CA ALA A 2 -0.29 13.26 -3.70
C ALA A 2 -1.26 13.69 -4.82
N GLU A 3 -0.75 14.30 -5.89
CA GLU A 3 -1.55 14.82 -6.98
C GLU A 3 -1.83 13.80 -8.10
N ALA A 4 -1.31 12.57 -8.01
CA ALA A 4 -1.36 11.59 -9.09
C ALA A 4 -2.66 10.77 -9.13
N GLY A 5 -3.69 11.13 -8.35
CA GLY A 5 -4.96 10.40 -8.28
C GLY A 5 -4.83 8.99 -7.67
N LEU A 6 -3.75 8.74 -6.91
CA LEU A 6 -3.48 7.46 -6.25
C LEU A 6 -4.33 7.27 -5.00
N LYS A 7 -4.33 6.06 -4.45
CA LYS A 7 -4.95 5.74 -3.15
C LYS A 7 -3.91 5.58 -2.02
N GLY A 8 -2.65 5.37 -2.38
CA GLY A 8 -1.57 5.17 -1.44
C GLY A 8 -0.27 4.77 -2.12
N VAL A 9 0.74 4.48 -1.30
CA VAL A 9 2.07 4.01 -1.67
C VAL A 9 2.46 2.81 -0.81
N GLY A 10 3.22 1.88 -1.38
CA GLY A 10 3.74 0.71 -0.67
C GLY A 10 5.24 0.56 -0.88
N LEU A 11 5.96 0.12 0.16
CA LEU A 11 7.42 -0.01 0.18
C LEU A 11 7.84 -1.30 0.90
N ASP A 12 9.00 -1.86 0.53
CA ASP A 12 9.67 -2.95 1.26
C ASP A 12 10.59 -2.46 2.38
N SER A 13 10.65 -1.15 2.60
CA SER A 13 11.36 -0.56 3.73
C SER A 13 10.48 -0.51 5.00
N PRO A 14 11.11 -0.39 6.19
CA PRO A 14 10.38 -0.16 7.44
C PRO A 14 9.68 1.18 7.53
N SER A 15 10.09 2.15 6.71
CA SER A 15 9.51 3.49 6.70
C SER A 15 9.64 4.14 5.33
N ILE A 16 8.67 5.00 4.97
CA ILE A 16 8.82 5.95 3.86
C ILE A 16 9.74 7.11 4.19
N ASP A 17 9.90 7.43 5.47
CA ASP A 17 10.75 8.51 5.96
C ASP A 17 12.09 7.97 6.50
N PRO A 18 13.14 8.81 6.54
CA PRO A 18 14.33 8.52 7.34
C PRO A 18 13.99 8.34 8.82
N PHE A 19 14.86 7.63 9.55
CA PHE A 19 14.68 7.42 10.98
C PHE A 19 14.54 8.75 11.75
N GLY A 20 13.46 8.88 12.53
CA GLY A 20 13.15 10.07 13.32
C GLY A 20 12.50 11.23 12.54
N VAL A 21 12.09 10.97 11.29
CA VAL A 21 11.39 11.95 10.43
C VAL A 21 10.00 11.40 10.09
N GLU A 22 9.01 12.30 9.94
CA GLU A 22 7.62 11.94 9.59
C GLU A 22 7.04 12.85 8.50
N THR A 23 7.88 13.58 7.77
CA THR A 23 7.42 14.58 6.79
C THR A 23 6.59 13.93 5.68
N ALA A 24 7.04 12.81 5.12
CA ALA A 24 6.28 12.11 4.09
C ALA A 24 4.99 11.50 4.65
N HIS A 25 5.01 10.93 5.87
CA HIS A 25 3.81 10.45 6.55
C HIS A 25 2.74 11.53 6.66
N LEU A 26 3.10 12.72 7.16
CA LEU A 26 2.17 13.83 7.34
C LEU A 26 1.60 14.31 6.01
N ILE A 27 2.43 14.50 4.99
CA ILE A 27 1.99 14.91 3.65
C ILE A 27 1.00 13.90 3.05
N LEU A 28 1.28 12.60 3.19
CA LEU A 28 0.38 11.55 2.68
C LEU A 28 -0.93 11.49 3.46
N ALA A 29 -0.87 11.61 4.79
CA ALA A 29 -2.04 11.61 5.65
C ALA A 29 -2.97 12.82 5.35
N GLU A 30 -2.40 14.01 5.22
CA GLU A 30 -3.13 15.24 4.83
C GLU A 30 -3.78 15.09 3.45
N ALA A 31 -3.12 14.36 2.53
CA ALA A 31 -3.67 14.06 1.21
C ALA A 31 -4.67 12.89 1.19
N GLY A 32 -4.96 12.25 2.33
CA GLY A 32 -5.85 11.10 2.42
C GLY A 32 -5.30 9.83 1.75
N LEU A 33 -3.98 9.73 1.63
CA LEU A 33 -3.27 8.58 1.07
C LEU A 33 -2.78 7.64 2.17
N ILE A 34 -2.83 6.33 1.89
CA ILE A 34 -2.28 5.31 2.80
C ILE A 34 -0.82 5.01 2.47
N ASN A 35 0.03 4.83 3.47
CA ASN A 35 1.36 4.23 3.34
C ASN A 35 1.31 2.76 3.80
N ILE A 36 2.04 1.89 3.11
CA ILE A 36 2.09 0.45 3.43
C ILE A 36 3.57 0.02 3.44
N GLU A 37 4.08 -0.28 4.62
CA GLU A 37 5.50 -0.54 4.84
C GLU A 37 5.78 -2.03 5.03
N ASN A 38 7.05 -2.41 4.91
CA ASN A 38 7.52 -3.79 5.05
C ASN A 38 6.84 -4.80 4.10
N LEU A 39 6.49 -4.36 2.88
CA LEU A 39 6.02 -5.27 1.84
C LEU A 39 7.12 -6.28 1.49
N ALA A 40 6.71 -7.51 1.20
CA ALA A 40 7.61 -8.59 0.88
C ALA A 40 7.30 -9.21 -0.48
N ALA A 41 8.28 -9.92 -1.04
CA ALA A 41 8.15 -10.68 -2.28
C ALA A 41 7.79 -9.83 -3.51
N LEU A 42 8.26 -8.58 -3.55
CA LEU A 42 8.06 -7.64 -4.66
C LEU A 42 8.67 -8.15 -5.97
N ASP A 43 9.72 -8.96 -5.90
CA ASP A 43 10.39 -9.63 -7.02
C ASP A 43 9.46 -10.60 -7.80
N ARG A 44 8.32 -10.97 -7.20
CA ARG A 44 7.32 -11.87 -7.79
C ARG A 44 6.19 -11.12 -8.48
N LEU A 45 6.19 -9.79 -8.46
CA LEU A 45 5.13 -8.99 -9.06
C LEU A 45 5.28 -8.88 -10.58
N PRO A 46 4.18 -8.72 -11.33
CA PRO A 46 4.25 -8.40 -12.74
C PRO A 46 4.93 -7.05 -12.97
N ALA A 47 5.59 -6.88 -14.13
CA ALA A 47 6.15 -5.60 -14.53
C ALA A 47 5.08 -4.52 -14.80
N GLY A 48 3.84 -4.93 -15.04
CA GLY A 48 2.69 -4.06 -15.30
C GLY A 48 1.72 -3.97 -14.11
N PRO A 49 0.56 -3.31 -14.29
CA PRO A 49 -0.45 -3.20 -13.26
C PRO A 49 -0.95 -4.57 -12.77
N PHE A 50 -1.19 -4.66 -11.47
CA PHE A 50 -1.74 -5.85 -10.82
C PHE A 50 -2.78 -5.46 -9.78
N ARG A 51 -3.60 -6.43 -9.38
CA ARG A 51 -4.53 -6.23 -8.27
C ARG A 51 -3.79 -6.44 -6.96
N PHE A 52 -4.02 -5.53 -6.02
CA PHE A 52 -3.39 -5.53 -4.71
C PHE A 52 -4.45 -5.29 -3.62
N ALA A 53 -4.28 -5.94 -2.47
CA ALA A 53 -5.10 -5.71 -1.30
C ALA A 53 -4.25 -5.75 -0.02
N ALA A 54 -4.47 -4.77 0.85
CA ALA A 54 -3.90 -4.67 2.19
C ALA A 54 -5.03 -4.25 3.13
N LEU A 55 -5.74 -5.24 3.68
CA LEU A 55 -6.93 -4.99 4.49
C LEU A 55 -6.52 -4.84 5.96
N PRO A 56 -6.71 -3.65 6.58
CA PRO A 56 -6.39 -3.45 7.99
C PRO A 56 -7.39 -4.20 8.88
N LEU A 57 -6.93 -4.57 10.07
CA LEU A 57 -7.83 -4.97 11.15
C LEU A 57 -8.65 -3.75 11.58
N ARG A 58 -9.89 -4.00 12.01
CA ARG A 58 -10.78 -2.94 12.52
C ARG A 58 -10.46 -2.64 13.98
N LEU A 59 -9.36 -1.91 14.21
CA LEU A 59 -8.89 -1.50 15.53
C LEU A 59 -9.41 -0.10 15.86
N ALA A 60 -10.11 0.05 17.00
CA ALA A 60 -10.66 1.34 17.40
C ALA A 60 -9.54 2.30 17.86
N GLY A 61 -9.53 3.52 17.33
CA GLY A 61 -8.57 4.56 17.71
C GLY A 61 -7.13 4.33 17.23
N ALA A 62 -6.90 3.33 16.36
CA ALA A 62 -5.57 3.04 15.84
C ALA A 62 -5.28 3.86 14.57
N GLU A 63 -4.04 4.34 14.46
CA GLU A 63 -3.54 5.07 13.28
C GLU A 63 -2.99 4.11 12.21
N ALA A 64 -2.59 2.92 12.62
CA ALA A 64 -2.05 1.89 11.75
C ALA A 64 -2.55 0.49 12.14
N SER A 65 -2.41 -0.47 11.21
CA SER A 65 -2.81 -1.85 11.44
C SER A 65 -1.89 -2.81 10.68
N PRO A 66 -1.48 -3.94 11.28
CA PRO A 66 -0.83 -4.99 10.52
C PRO A 66 -1.80 -5.56 9.48
N VAL A 67 -1.26 -5.97 8.33
CA VAL A 67 -2.03 -6.51 7.22
C VAL A 67 -1.43 -7.82 6.72
N ARG A 68 -2.29 -8.67 6.12
CA ARG A 68 -1.84 -9.68 5.16
C ARG A 68 -1.91 -9.05 3.77
N ALA A 69 -0.85 -8.36 3.35
CA ALA A 69 -0.78 -7.80 2.00
C ALA A 69 -0.73 -8.93 0.96
N VAL A 70 -1.56 -8.84 -0.07
CA VAL A 70 -1.64 -9.82 -1.16
C VAL A 70 -1.70 -9.14 -2.52
N ALA A 71 -1.05 -9.76 -3.49
CA ALA A 71 -1.14 -9.41 -4.90
C ALA A 71 -1.57 -10.64 -5.71
N TRP A 72 -2.41 -10.45 -6.72
CA TRP A 72 -2.74 -11.51 -7.66
C TRP A 72 -1.73 -11.50 -8.81
N VAL A 73 -0.94 -12.56 -8.93
CA VAL A 73 0.11 -12.72 -9.94
C VAL A 73 -0.33 -13.78 -10.97
N GLY A 74 -0.42 -13.41 -12.26
CA GLY A 74 -0.93 -14.24 -13.36
C GLY A 74 -2.14 -13.62 -14.08
N ASP A 75 -2.73 -14.33 -15.06
CA ASP A 75 -3.93 -13.92 -15.83
C ASP A 75 -5.21 -13.94 -14.97
N GLY A 76 -5.17 -13.28 -13.81
CA GLY A 76 -6.33 -12.75 -13.11
C GLY A 76 -6.85 -11.50 -13.83
N GLY A 77 -6.97 -11.57 -15.16
CA GLY A 77 -7.78 -10.67 -15.94
C GLY A 77 -9.15 -10.57 -15.28
N ASP A 78 -9.74 -9.39 -15.38
CA ASP A 78 -11.03 -9.07 -14.80
C ASP A 78 -12.04 -10.20 -15.06
N ARG A 79 -12.37 -10.98 -14.01
CA ARG A 79 -13.50 -11.93 -14.06
C ARG A 79 -14.86 -11.22 -13.94
N ARG A 80 -14.94 -9.89 -14.08
CA ARG A 80 -16.21 -9.19 -14.28
C ARG A 80 -16.70 -9.38 -15.71
N GLY A 81 -17.22 -10.58 -15.91
CA GLY A 81 -18.20 -10.91 -16.92
C GLY A 81 -19.28 -11.76 -16.27
N ARG A 82 -20.00 -11.20 -15.30
CA ARG A 82 -21.39 -11.52 -14.93
C ARG A 82 -22.00 -10.31 -14.24
#